data_AF-A0A956GCE1-F1
#
_entry.id   AF-A0A956GCE1-F1
#
_cell.length_a   1.000
_cell.length_b   1.000
_cell.length_c   1.000
_cell.angle_alpha   90.00
_cell.angle_beta   90.00
_cell.angle_gamma   90.00
#
_symmetry.space_group_name_H-M   'P 1'
#
loop_
_entity.id
_entity.type
_entity.pdbx_description
1 polymer ?
#
loop_
_entity_poly.entity_id
_entity_poly.type
_entity_poly.pdbx_seq_one_letter_code
_entity_poly.pdbx_strand_id
1 'polypeptide(L)'
;MTELPDPVCSDCISFTAEGRNDEGKRTGPCRFRPELGVIPEDLQYCYLFQVRKSRAEAVRIPTKQNTRRTSGGGGGFRRSSADDEPWDERATLEKPVSGDISGEISMDRDGLKQVLRELLEEETVYGYVPMGNRWRGGKLVMQPADTEQQSKELPLETFFHKIVMIRDRLRVLEAKLNASKQLDPADKVELQQYVTKCYGTLTTFNVLFRDKEDHFSSK
;
A
#
# COMPACT_ATOMS: atom_id res chain seq x y z
N MET A 1 -39.29 -16.53 5.99
CA MET A 1 -38.31 -16.50 4.88
C MET A 1 -37.19 -17.43 5.28
N THR A 2 -36.83 -18.41 4.44
CA THR A 2 -35.85 -19.43 4.81
C THR A 2 -34.47 -18.82 4.92
N GLU A 3 -33.86 -18.90 6.11
CA GLU A 3 -32.50 -18.41 6.30
C GLU A 3 -31.51 -19.33 5.58
N LEU A 4 -30.97 -18.85 4.45
CA LEU A 4 -29.88 -19.55 3.75
C LEU A 4 -28.67 -19.68 4.70
N PRO A 5 -27.91 -20.78 4.63
CA PRO A 5 -26.71 -20.97 5.45
C PRO A 5 -25.57 -20.04 5.00
N ASP A 6 -24.64 -19.78 5.92
CA ASP A 6 -23.41 -19.05 5.62
C ASP A 6 -22.47 -19.87 4.73
N PRO A 7 -21.74 -19.22 3.81
CA PRO A 7 -20.87 -19.90 2.85
C PRO A 7 -19.63 -20.51 3.50
N VAL A 8 -19.34 -21.77 3.16
CA VAL A 8 -18.14 -22.49 3.59
C VAL A 8 -17.19 -22.74 2.40
N CYS A 9 -15.93 -23.10 2.68
CA CYS A 9 -14.94 -23.34 1.64
C CYS A 9 -15.38 -24.35 0.56
N SER A 10 -16.19 -25.36 0.87
CA SER A 10 -16.70 -26.30 -0.15
C SER A 10 -17.56 -25.65 -1.26
N ASP A 11 -18.20 -24.50 -0.98
CA ASP A 11 -18.99 -23.74 -1.94
C ASP A 11 -18.15 -22.81 -2.82
N CYS A 12 -16.86 -22.65 -2.50
CA CYS A 12 -15.92 -21.79 -3.21
C CYS A 12 -15.38 -22.44 -4.48
N ILE A 13 -15.23 -21.67 -5.56
CA ILE A 13 -14.62 -22.14 -6.81
C ILE A 13 -13.17 -22.61 -6.63
N SER A 14 -12.44 -22.05 -5.66
CA SER A 14 -11.00 -22.25 -5.48
C SER A 14 -10.61 -23.35 -4.49
N PHE A 15 -11.56 -23.91 -3.74
CA PHE A 15 -11.31 -25.08 -2.91
C PHE A 15 -11.31 -26.36 -3.76
N THR A 16 -10.31 -27.23 -3.57
CA THR A 16 -10.27 -28.56 -4.17
C THR A 16 -10.21 -29.58 -3.04
N ALA A 17 -11.14 -30.55 -3.00
CA ALA A 17 -11.10 -31.61 -1.99
C ALA A 17 -10.12 -32.71 -2.43
N GLU A 18 -9.15 -33.01 -1.57
CA GLU A 18 -8.06 -33.97 -1.82
C GLU A 18 -7.99 -35.08 -0.76
N GLY A 19 -8.56 -34.85 0.44
CA GLY A 19 -8.58 -35.83 1.53
C GLY A 19 -9.75 -35.65 2.49
N ARG A 20 -9.63 -36.24 3.68
CA ARG A 20 -10.49 -35.99 4.84
C ARG A 20 -9.63 -35.85 6.11
N ASN A 21 -10.12 -35.10 7.10
CA ASN A 21 -9.52 -35.06 8.44
C ASN A 21 -10.06 -36.20 9.33
N ASP A 22 -9.56 -36.29 10.55
CA ASP A 22 -9.98 -37.28 11.56
C ASP A 22 -11.45 -37.12 11.99
N GLU A 23 -12.04 -35.94 11.80
CA GLU A 23 -13.47 -35.67 11.99
C GLU A 23 -14.34 -36.14 10.80
N GLY A 24 -13.72 -36.73 9.76
CA GLY A 24 -14.38 -37.22 8.56
C GLY A 24 -14.82 -36.15 7.56
N LYS A 25 -14.54 -34.87 7.82
CA LYS A 25 -14.80 -33.73 6.93
C LYS A 25 -13.79 -33.73 5.78
N ARG A 26 -14.22 -33.34 4.58
CA ARG A 26 -13.32 -33.18 3.42
C ARG A 26 -12.29 -32.10 3.70
N THR A 27 -11.06 -32.33 3.25
CA THR A 27 -9.96 -31.39 3.34
C THR A 27 -9.29 -31.23 1.98
N GLY A 28 -8.60 -30.10 1.77
CA GLY A 28 -7.76 -29.87 0.60
C GLY A 28 -7.40 -28.40 0.40
N PRO A 29 -6.60 -28.07 -0.62
CA PRO A 29 -6.00 -26.75 -0.76
C PRO A 29 -6.93 -25.69 -1.35
N CYS A 30 -6.64 -24.44 -1.01
CA CYS A 30 -7.27 -23.26 -1.58
C CYS A 30 -6.37 -22.62 -2.66
N ARG A 31 -6.81 -22.60 -3.92
CA ARG A 31 -6.04 -22.02 -5.04
C ARG A 31 -5.84 -20.50 -4.94
N PHE A 32 -6.67 -19.79 -4.17
CA PHE A 32 -6.50 -18.36 -3.90
C PHE A 32 -5.65 -18.06 -2.67
N ARG A 33 -5.39 -19.08 -1.83
CA ARG A 33 -4.65 -18.96 -0.57
C ARG A 33 -3.77 -20.20 -0.36
N PRO A 34 -2.71 -20.40 -1.19
CA PRO A 34 -1.84 -21.56 -1.09
C PRO A 34 -1.09 -21.63 0.27
N GLU A 35 -0.91 -20.50 0.94
CA GLU A 35 -0.29 -20.40 2.26
C GLU A 35 -1.11 -21.04 3.39
N LEU A 36 -2.40 -21.32 3.17
CA LEU A 36 -3.22 -22.06 4.13
C LEU A 36 -2.99 -23.59 4.08
N GLY A 37 -2.23 -24.09 3.10
CA GLY A 37 -2.01 -25.52 2.92
C GLY A 37 -3.34 -26.28 2.71
N VAL A 38 -3.53 -27.36 3.47
CA VAL A 38 -4.72 -28.21 3.42
C VAL A 38 -5.74 -27.73 4.45
N ILE A 39 -6.86 -27.18 3.99
CA ILE A 39 -7.93 -26.64 4.85
C ILE A 39 -9.17 -27.56 4.87
N PRO A 40 -9.98 -27.53 5.94
CA PRO A 40 -11.24 -28.26 5.99
C PRO A 40 -12.35 -27.56 5.20
N GLU A 41 -13.34 -28.35 4.78
CA GLU A 41 -14.42 -27.92 3.88
C GLU A 41 -15.42 -26.94 4.49
N ASP A 42 -15.55 -26.95 5.81
CA ASP A 42 -16.49 -26.18 6.63
C ASP A 42 -15.92 -24.83 7.08
N LEU A 43 -14.72 -24.46 6.64
CA LEU A 43 -14.10 -23.18 6.97
C LEU A 43 -15.00 -22.02 6.49
N GLN A 44 -15.59 -21.32 7.45
CA GLN A 44 -16.40 -20.13 7.25
C GLN A 44 -15.51 -18.88 7.10
N TYR A 45 -16.03 -17.84 6.45
CA TYR A 45 -15.42 -16.51 6.29
C TYR A 45 -14.09 -16.49 5.49
N CYS A 46 -14.20 -16.27 4.18
CA CYS A 46 -13.05 -15.96 3.31
C CYS A 46 -13.33 -14.70 2.48
N TYR A 47 -12.44 -13.70 2.55
CA TYR A 47 -12.58 -12.43 1.83
C TYR A 47 -12.35 -12.54 0.31
N LEU A 48 -11.76 -13.67 -0.15
CA LEU A 48 -11.61 -14.03 -1.56
C LEU A 48 -12.65 -15.06 -2.02
N PHE A 49 -13.67 -15.34 -1.20
CA PHE A 49 -14.68 -16.34 -1.49
C PHE A 49 -15.48 -15.99 -2.75
N GLN A 50 -15.56 -16.95 -3.68
CA GLN A 50 -16.31 -16.82 -4.93
C GLN A 50 -17.16 -18.08 -5.10
N VAL A 51 -18.48 -17.91 -4.98
CA VAL A 51 -19.44 -19.02 -5.03
C VAL A 51 -19.39 -19.72 -6.38
N ARG A 52 -19.35 -21.06 -6.39
CA ARG A 52 -19.52 -21.86 -7.61
C ARG A 52 -20.91 -21.61 -8.21
N LYS A 53 -21.01 -21.47 -9.53
CA LYS A 53 -22.30 -21.24 -10.23
C LYS A 53 -23.41 -22.22 -9.81
N SER A 54 -23.06 -23.50 -9.59
CA SER A 54 -23.97 -24.56 -9.13
C SER A 54 -24.44 -24.45 -7.67
N ARG A 55 -23.93 -23.49 -6.90
CA ARG A 55 -24.23 -23.27 -5.48
C ARG A 55 -24.71 -21.84 -5.19
N ALA A 56 -24.86 -21.00 -6.22
CA ALA A 56 -25.19 -19.57 -6.09
C ALA A 56 -26.52 -19.29 -5.37
N GLU A 57 -27.50 -20.20 -5.48
CA GLU A 57 -28.82 -20.08 -4.84
C GLU A 57 -28.92 -20.86 -3.51
N ALA A 58 -27.87 -21.60 -3.12
CA ALA A 58 -27.88 -22.52 -1.98
C ALA A 58 -27.22 -21.96 -0.71
N VAL A 59 -26.50 -20.84 -0.81
CA VAL A 59 -25.79 -20.18 0.30
C VAL A 59 -25.98 -18.67 0.24
N ARG A 60 -25.80 -17.96 1.37
CA ARG A 60 -25.73 -16.50 1.36
C ARG A 60 -24.52 -16.07 0.56
N ILE A 61 -24.71 -15.47 -0.62
CA ILE A 61 -23.63 -14.80 -1.34
C ILE A 61 -23.20 -13.60 -0.48
N PRO A 62 -21.92 -13.46 -0.09
CA PRO A 62 -21.46 -12.26 0.58
C PRO A 62 -21.63 -11.08 -0.38
N THR A 63 -22.63 -10.25 -0.13
CA THR A 63 -22.77 -8.95 -0.79
C THR A 63 -21.44 -8.24 -0.63
N LYS A 64 -20.85 -7.73 -1.73
CA LYS A 64 -19.63 -6.91 -1.67
C LYS A 64 -19.92 -5.62 -0.91
N GLN A 65 -19.92 -5.68 0.41
CA GLN A 65 -19.95 -4.52 1.27
C GLN A 65 -18.68 -3.74 0.98
N ASN A 66 -18.87 -2.54 0.41
CA ASN A 66 -17.82 -1.62 0.04
C ASN A 66 -17.25 -0.96 1.31
N THR A 67 -16.57 -1.77 2.14
CA THR A 67 -16.00 -1.35 3.41
C THR A 67 -14.62 -0.76 3.16
N ARG A 68 -14.57 0.58 3.10
CA ARG A 68 -13.35 1.34 3.35
C ARG A 68 -12.70 0.79 4.63
N ARG A 69 -11.48 0.26 4.50
CA ARG A 69 -10.73 -0.31 5.63
C ARG A 69 -10.18 0.83 6.49
N THR A 70 -10.33 0.70 7.80
CA THR A 70 -9.30 1.15 8.76
C THR A 70 -8.80 -0.06 9.55
N SER A 71 -7.61 0.09 10.12
CA SER A 71 -6.73 -0.99 10.57
C SER A 71 -6.05 -0.65 11.90
N GLY A 72 -5.86 -1.63 12.80
CA GLY A 72 -4.93 -1.55 13.94
C GLY A 72 -5.21 -2.62 15.03
N GLY A 73 -4.38 -2.84 16.08
CA GLY A 73 -2.94 -2.69 16.35
C GLY A 73 -2.61 -2.67 17.86
N GLY A 74 -1.98 -3.64 18.57
CA GLY A 74 -1.42 -4.97 18.25
C GLY A 74 -1.20 -5.90 19.50
N GLY A 75 -1.23 -7.24 19.36
CA GLY A 75 -0.17 -8.18 19.82
C GLY A 75 -0.08 -8.81 21.24
N GLY A 76 0.90 -9.73 21.37
CA GLY A 76 1.52 -10.30 22.60
C GLY A 76 1.56 -11.86 22.67
N PHE A 77 2.59 -12.59 23.13
CA PHE A 77 3.98 -12.28 23.57
C PHE A 77 4.82 -13.57 23.86
N ARG A 78 6.04 -13.73 23.25
CA ARG A 78 7.11 -14.76 23.54
C ARG A 78 6.74 -16.25 23.32
N ARG A 79 7.58 -17.24 22.98
CA ARG A 79 9.02 -17.47 22.58
C ARG A 79 9.06 -18.96 22.12
N SER A 80 10.06 -19.58 21.45
CA SER A 80 11.25 -19.24 20.62
C SER A 80 11.74 -20.59 20.02
N SER A 81 12.35 -20.67 18.83
CA SER A 81 13.80 -20.54 18.59
C SER A 81 14.12 -20.97 17.14
N ALA A 82 15.25 -20.50 16.60
CA ALA A 82 16.07 -21.12 15.55
C ALA A 82 15.50 -21.24 14.10
N ASP A 83 16.26 -20.62 13.18
CA ASP A 83 16.58 -21.10 11.83
C ASP A 83 15.50 -21.06 10.73
N ASP A 84 15.14 -19.85 10.27
CA ASP A 84 15.13 -19.42 8.85
C ASP A 84 14.50 -18.00 8.74
N GLU A 85 15.25 -17.00 8.26
CA GLU A 85 14.85 -15.57 8.25
C GLU A 85 14.70 -15.00 6.81
N PRO A 86 13.46 -14.77 6.33
CA PRO A 86 13.18 -14.02 5.11
C PRO A 86 12.60 -12.62 5.40
N TRP A 87 13.42 -11.59 5.18
CA TRP A 87 13.13 -10.13 5.09
C TRP A 87 11.75 -9.60 5.58
N ASP A 88 11.64 -9.46 6.91
CA ASP A 88 10.83 -8.52 7.72
C ASP A 88 9.76 -7.64 7.01
N GLU A 89 8.51 -8.12 7.00
CA GLU A 89 7.31 -7.37 6.61
C GLU A 89 6.63 -6.74 7.86
N ARG A 90 6.76 -5.42 8.05
CA ARG A 90 6.44 -4.76 9.33
C ARG A 90 4.96 -4.83 9.75
N ALA A 91 4.71 -5.41 10.91
CA ALA A 91 3.39 -5.57 11.51
C ALA A 91 2.74 -4.24 11.95
N THR A 92 1.46 -4.03 11.61
CA THR A 92 0.66 -2.86 12.06
C THR A 92 -0.80 -3.20 12.46
N LEU A 93 -1.15 -4.46 12.80
CA LEU A 93 -2.54 -4.93 12.59
C LEU A 93 -3.17 -5.99 13.55
N GLU A 94 -3.18 -5.81 14.88
CA GLU A 94 -3.92 -6.74 15.80
C GLU A 94 -4.50 -6.15 17.13
N LYS A 95 -5.49 -5.25 17.11
CA LYS A 95 -6.35 -4.82 18.26
C LYS A 95 -7.17 -3.58 17.87
N PRO A 96 -8.47 -3.73 17.52
CA PRO A 96 -9.35 -2.57 17.47
C PRO A 96 -9.62 -2.06 18.90
N VAL A 97 -9.56 -0.74 19.09
CA VAL A 97 -10.11 -0.11 20.30
C VAL A 97 -11.62 -0.08 20.17
N SER A 98 -12.33 -0.76 21.08
CA SER A 98 -13.78 -0.62 21.25
C SER A 98 -14.08 0.59 22.13
N GLY A 99 -14.83 1.56 21.63
CA GLY A 99 -15.33 2.71 22.38
C GLY A 99 -16.72 3.12 21.89
N ASP A 100 -17.63 3.39 22.84
CA ASP A 100 -19.05 3.57 22.57
C ASP A 100 -19.41 4.91 21.89
N ILE A 101 -20.47 4.89 21.09
CA ILE A 101 -20.88 5.98 20.20
C ILE A 101 -21.84 6.97 20.89
N SER A 102 -21.56 7.35 22.14
CA SER A 102 -22.26 8.43 22.86
C SER A 102 -21.35 9.66 22.92
N GLY A 103 -21.58 10.60 22.01
CA GLY A 103 -20.59 11.65 21.69
C GLY A 103 -20.52 12.80 22.70
N GLU A 104 -19.29 13.22 22.97
CA GLU A 104 -18.82 14.60 22.83
C GLU A 104 -17.31 14.56 22.54
N ILE A 105 -16.80 15.41 21.64
CA ILE A 105 -15.50 15.18 20.97
C ILE A 105 -14.33 15.44 21.93
N SER A 106 -13.72 14.36 22.43
CA SER A 106 -12.42 14.39 23.11
C SER A 106 -11.33 13.98 22.13
N MET A 107 -10.45 14.92 21.75
CA MET A 107 -9.29 14.61 20.90
C MET A 107 -8.23 13.86 21.70
N ASP A 108 -8.03 12.60 21.37
CA ASP A 108 -7.01 11.73 21.96
C ASP A 108 -5.64 11.91 21.26
N ARG A 109 -4.59 11.41 21.92
CA ARG A 109 -3.19 11.57 21.46
C ARG A 109 -2.93 10.88 20.11
N ASP A 110 -3.69 9.84 19.78
CA ASP A 110 -3.53 9.11 18.54
C ASP A 110 -4.44 9.66 17.43
N GLY A 111 -5.62 10.19 17.76
CA GLY A 111 -6.38 11.10 16.89
C GLY A 111 -5.56 12.31 16.42
N LEU A 112 -4.79 12.95 17.33
CA LEU A 112 -3.89 14.05 16.96
C LEU A 112 -2.79 13.60 15.97
N LYS A 113 -2.21 12.41 16.16
CA LYS A 113 -1.20 11.85 15.23
C LYS A 113 -1.80 11.44 13.89
N GLN A 114 -3.06 11.01 13.87
CA GLN A 114 -3.74 10.63 12.64
C GLN A 114 -4.02 11.87 11.80
N VAL A 115 -4.54 12.96 12.40
CA VAL A 115 -4.67 14.27 11.74
C VAL A 115 -3.31 14.81 11.29
N LEU A 116 -2.23 14.61 12.07
CA LEU A 116 -0.88 15.02 11.65
C LEU A 116 -0.34 14.19 10.48
N ARG A 117 -0.74 12.92 10.35
CA ARG A 117 -0.37 12.04 9.24
C ARG A 117 -1.20 12.34 7.98
N GLU A 118 -2.50 12.57 8.13
CA GLU A 118 -3.36 13.07 7.05
C GLU A 118 -2.82 14.40 6.51
N LEU A 119 -2.44 15.36 7.37
CA LEU A 119 -1.81 16.61 6.94
C LEU A 119 -0.44 16.40 6.27
N LEU A 120 0.38 15.45 6.74
CA LEU A 120 1.67 15.14 6.09
C LEU A 120 1.50 14.44 4.73
N GLU A 121 0.44 13.64 4.55
CA GLU A 121 0.06 13.03 3.27
C GLU A 121 -0.61 14.07 2.34
N GLU A 122 -1.40 15.01 2.87
CA GLU A 122 -1.98 16.15 2.13
C GLU A 122 -0.92 17.17 1.69
N GLU A 123 0.15 17.37 2.47
CA GLU A 123 1.25 18.27 2.10
C GLU A 123 2.30 17.60 1.17
N THR A 124 2.18 16.27 0.94
CA THR A 124 2.82 15.52 -0.15
C THR A 124 1.80 14.98 -1.15
N VAL A 125 1.26 15.88 -1.97
CA VAL A 125 0.04 15.77 -2.83
C VAL A 125 -0.03 14.58 -3.81
N TYR A 126 0.93 13.65 -3.87
CA TYR A 126 0.88 12.49 -4.79
C TYR A 126 1.24 11.17 -4.10
N GLY A 127 0.38 10.17 -4.31
CA GLY A 127 0.51 8.83 -3.71
C GLY A 127 1.75 8.05 -4.19
N TYR A 128 1.94 6.87 -3.57
CA TYR A 128 3.10 6.00 -3.78
C TYR A 128 3.39 5.70 -5.26
N VAL A 129 4.33 6.46 -5.83
CA VAL A 129 4.75 6.27 -7.22
C VAL A 129 5.47 4.92 -7.34
N PRO A 130 5.09 4.06 -8.29
CA PRO A 130 5.75 2.77 -8.48
C PRO A 130 7.07 2.92 -9.26
N MET A 131 8.14 2.38 -8.68
CA MET A 131 9.43 2.22 -9.37
C MET A 131 9.34 1.15 -10.46
N GLY A 132 10.03 1.38 -11.58
CA GLY A 132 10.18 0.41 -12.66
C GLY A 132 10.85 -0.88 -12.19
N ASN A 133 10.29 -2.04 -12.56
CA ASN A 133 10.70 -3.35 -12.03
C ASN A 133 12.20 -3.67 -12.15
N ARG A 134 12.89 -3.09 -13.16
CA ARG A 134 14.33 -3.23 -13.40
C ARG A 134 15.21 -2.71 -12.25
N TRP A 135 14.71 -1.77 -11.45
CA TRP A 135 15.50 -1.03 -10.45
C TRP A 135 15.26 -1.47 -9.01
N ARG A 136 14.29 -2.37 -8.77
CA ARG A 136 13.99 -2.91 -7.43
C ARG A 136 15.17 -3.72 -6.88
N GLY A 137 15.47 -3.55 -5.60
CA GLY A 137 16.63 -4.15 -4.93
C GLY A 137 17.98 -3.58 -5.40
N GLY A 138 17.97 -2.59 -6.30
CA GLY A 138 19.18 -1.99 -6.85
C GLY A 138 19.80 -0.94 -5.92
N LYS A 139 21.07 -0.63 -6.17
CA LYS A 139 21.82 0.39 -5.43
C LYS A 139 22.43 1.40 -6.39
N LEU A 140 22.38 2.67 -6.01
CA LEU A 140 23.20 3.73 -6.58
C LEU A 140 24.56 3.71 -5.88
N VAL A 141 25.64 3.57 -6.64
CA VAL A 141 27.02 3.65 -6.13
C VAL A 141 27.62 4.98 -6.59
N MET A 142 27.91 5.87 -5.64
CA MET A 142 28.65 7.09 -5.90
C MET A 142 30.13 6.82 -5.67
N GLN A 143 30.90 6.70 -6.75
CA GLN A 143 32.33 6.44 -6.70
C GLN A 143 33.11 7.77 -6.83
N PRO A 144 33.97 8.13 -5.86
CA PRO A 144 34.89 9.25 -5.99
C PRO A 144 35.88 9.04 -7.15
N ALA A 145 36.36 10.14 -7.74
CA ALA A 145 37.44 10.07 -8.72
C ALA A 145 38.81 9.71 -8.09
N ASP A 146 38.94 9.96 -6.78
CA ASP A 146 40.05 9.54 -5.95
C ASP A 146 39.81 8.11 -5.44
N THR A 147 40.66 7.18 -5.86
CA THR A 147 40.56 5.75 -5.53
C THR A 147 40.88 5.40 -4.07
N GLU A 148 41.45 6.32 -3.29
CA GLU A 148 41.65 6.10 -1.85
C GLU A 148 40.36 6.29 -1.04
N GLN A 149 39.34 6.93 -1.60
CA GLN A 149 38.07 7.21 -0.91
C GLN A 149 37.02 6.12 -1.17
N GLN A 150 36.35 5.70 -0.10
CA GLN A 150 35.30 4.68 -0.18
C GLN A 150 34.09 5.17 -0.99
N SER A 151 33.57 4.29 -1.85
CA SER A 151 32.34 4.52 -2.59
C SER A 151 31.14 4.56 -1.64
N LYS A 152 30.22 5.49 -1.91
CA LYS A 152 28.99 5.63 -1.12
C LYS A 152 27.83 4.94 -1.80
N GLU A 153 27.35 3.85 -1.21
CA GLU A 153 26.13 3.17 -1.65
C GLU A 153 24.87 3.87 -1.12
N LEU A 154 23.80 3.85 -1.92
CA LEU A 154 22.46 4.31 -1.56
C LEU A 154 21.42 3.39 -2.22
N PRO A 155 20.45 2.81 -1.50
CA PRO A 155 19.37 2.02 -2.12
C PRO A 155 18.59 2.85 -3.14
N LEU A 156 18.29 2.28 -4.32
CA LEU A 156 17.59 3.01 -5.37
C LEU A 156 16.18 3.42 -4.94
N GLU A 157 15.50 2.64 -4.10
CA GLU A 157 14.19 2.97 -3.53
C GLU A 157 14.27 4.27 -2.71
N THR A 158 15.34 4.42 -1.92
CA THR A 158 15.58 5.62 -1.12
C THR A 158 15.92 6.82 -2.00
N PHE A 159 16.69 6.61 -3.07
CA PHE A 159 16.97 7.66 -4.05
C PHE A 159 15.71 8.10 -4.79
N PHE A 160 14.92 7.16 -5.30
CA PHE A 160 13.70 7.39 -6.04
C PHE A 160 12.63 8.10 -5.21
N HIS A 161 12.43 7.69 -3.95
CA HIS A 161 11.53 8.40 -3.04
C HIS A 161 11.93 9.87 -2.84
N LYS A 162 13.23 10.19 -2.83
CA LYS A 162 13.72 11.59 -2.80
C LYS A 162 13.41 12.34 -4.10
N ILE A 163 13.52 11.69 -5.26
CA ILE A 163 13.16 12.28 -6.55
C ILE A 163 11.65 12.57 -6.63
N VAL A 164 10.80 11.66 -6.14
CA VAL A 164 9.35 11.85 -6.03
C VAL A 164 9.02 13.03 -5.10
N MET A 165 9.63 13.11 -3.90
CA MET A 165 9.47 14.26 -3.01
C MET A 165 9.84 15.61 -3.66
N ILE A 166 10.86 15.65 -4.52
CA ILE A 166 11.22 16.88 -5.26
C ILE A 166 10.12 17.25 -6.27
N ARG A 167 9.60 16.28 -7.03
CA ARG A 167 8.48 16.47 -7.96
C ARG A 167 7.28 17.11 -7.27
N ASP A 168 6.90 16.57 -6.12
CA ASP A 168 5.67 16.96 -5.44
C ASP A 168 5.81 18.36 -4.81
N ARG A 169 7.01 18.69 -4.29
CA ARG A 169 7.36 20.05 -3.85
C ARG A 169 7.33 21.08 -4.98
N LEU A 170 7.82 20.73 -6.17
CA LEU A 170 7.73 21.61 -7.35
C LEU A 170 6.27 21.84 -7.79
N ARG A 171 5.43 20.80 -7.75
CA ARG A 171 3.98 20.91 -8.03
C ARG A 171 3.27 21.83 -7.03
N VAL A 172 3.59 21.73 -5.74
CA VAL A 172 3.05 22.63 -4.70
C VAL A 172 3.56 24.06 -4.87
N LEU A 173 4.83 24.26 -5.24
CA LEU A 173 5.39 25.58 -5.54
C LEU A 173 4.67 26.23 -6.73
N GLU A 174 4.49 25.49 -7.82
CA GLU A 174 3.75 25.92 -9.02
C GLU A 174 2.30 26.33 -8.67
N ALA A 175 1.60 25.52 -7.88
CA ALA A 175 0.25 25.84 -7.40
C ALA A 175 0.22 27.12 -6.54
N LYS A 176 1.21 27.32 -5.65
CA LYS A 176 1.34 28.54 -4.83
C LYS A 176 1.63 29.79 -5.67
N LEU A 177 2.48 29.68 -6.69
CA LEU A 177 2.71 30.76 -7.66
C LEU A 177 1.44 31.09 -8.43
N ASN A 178 0.71 30.07 -8.90
CA ASN A 178 -0.56 30.22 -9.63
C ASN A 178 -1.64 30.90 -8.77
N ALA A 179 -1.72 30.58 -7.47
CA ALA A 179 -2.67 31.17 -6.53
C ALA A 179 -2.25 32.56 -6.00
N SER A 180 -0.97 32.94 -6.11
CA SER A 180 -0.48 34.23 -5.60
C SER A 180 -1.12 35.41 -6.34
N LYS A 181 -1.60 36.37 -5.53
CA LYS A 181 -2.18 37.67 -5.94
C LYS A 181 -1.24 38.86 -5.69
N GLN A 182 -0.07 38.61 -5.09
CA GLN A 182 0.89 39.65 -4.67
C GLN A 182 2.06 39.80 -5.64
N LEU A 183 2.25 38.84 -6.54
CA LEU A 183 3.28 38.88 -7.58
C LEU A 183 2.78 39.62 -8.82
N ASP A 184 3.66 40.40 -9.44
CA ASP A 184 3.39 40.99 -10.75
C ASP A 184 3.23 39.88 -11.82
N PRO A 185 2.39 40.07 -12.86
CA PRO A 185 2.27 39.10 -13.94
C PRO A 185 3.59 38.75 -14.65
N ALA A 186 4.54 39.69 -14.76
CA ALA A 186 5.84 39.42 -15.37
C ALA A 186 6.68 38.45 -14.53
N ASP A 187 6.88 38.77 -13.25
CA ASP A 187 7.62 37.94 -12.27
C ASP A 187 7.01 36.54 -12.18
N LYS A 188 5.68 36.45 -12.19
CA LYS A 188 4.94 35.18 -12.15
C LYS A 188 5.24 34.30 -13.35
N VAL A 189 5.32 34.88 -14.56
CA VAL A 189 5.69 34.15 -15.79
C VAL A 189 7.16 33.72 -15.75
N GLU A 190 8.08 34.55 -15.26
CA GLU A 190 9.49 34.17 -15.13
C GLU A 190 9.67 33.00 -14.15
N LEU A 191 9.03 33.06 -12.98
CA LEU A 191 9.07 31.99 -11.98
C LEU A 191 8.45 30.69 -12.49
N GLN A 192 7.32 30.76 -13.21
CA GLN A 192 6.73 29.60 -13.89
C GLN A 192 7.70 28.98 -14.91
N GLN A 193 8.34 29.80 -15.76
CA GLN A 193 9.34 29.30 -16.71
C GLN A 193 10.56 28.68 -16.01
N TYR A 194 10.98 29.21 -14.86
CA TYR A 194 12.05 28.63 -14.06
C TYR A 194 11.66 27.25 -13.50
N VAL A 195 10.45 27.11 -12.97
CA VAL A 195 9.90 25.81 -12.52
C VAL A 195 9.82 24.81 -13.69
N THR A 196 9.39 25.22 -14.89
CA THR A 196 9.43 24.38 -16.10
C THR A 196 10.85 23.90 -16.43
N LYS A 197 11.86 24.78 -16.34
CA LYS A 197 13.28 24.41 -16.53
C LYS A 197 13.74 23.39 -15.48
N CYS A 198 13.30 23.52 -14.22
CA CYS A 198 13.57 22.52 -13.17
C CYS A 198 12.93 21.15 -13.47
N TYR A 199 11.71 21.09 -14.01
CA TYR A 199 11.15 19.81 -14.47
C TYR A 199 11.95 19.23 -15.64
N GLY A 200 12.43 20.09 -16.55
CA GLY A 200 13.29 19.70 -17.68
C GLY A 200 14.57 18.97 -17.25
N THR A 201 15.28 19.47 -16.23
CA THR A 201 16.52 18.81 -15.74
C THR A 201 16.25 17.48 -15.02
N LEU A 202 15.05 17.31 -14.43
CA LEU A 202 14.65 16.07 -13.77
C LEU A 202 14.23 14.95 -14.74
N THR A 203 14.00 15.25 -16.02
CA THR A 203 13.63 14.24 -17.05
C THR A 203 14.64 13.09 -17.19
N THR A 204 15.91 13.32 -16.85
CA THR A 204 16.96 12.27 -16.79
C THR A 204 16.56 11.10 -15.88
N PHE A 205 15.79 11.35 -14.82
CA PHE A 205 15.35 10.33 -13.87
C PHE A 205 14.09 9.57 -14.30
N ASN A 206 13.47 9.90 -15.44
CA ASN A 206 12.28 9.22 -15.96
C ASN A 206 12.47 7.71 -16.12
N VAL A 207 13.70 7.25 -16.35
CA VAL A 207 14.05 5.82 -16.44
C VAL A 207 13.73 5.01 -15.18
N LEU A 208 13.60 5.66 -14.01
CA LEU A 208 13.31 5.01 -12.73
C LEU A 208 11.82 4.72 -12.51
N PHE A 209 10.94 5.41 -13.24
CA PHE A 209 9.49 5.29 -13.09
C PHE A 209 8.97 4.05 -13.81
N ARG A 210 7.91 3.43 -13.27
CA ARG A 210 7.21 2.33 -13.95
C ARG A 210 6.26 2.82 -15.03
N ASP A 211 5.50 3.86 -14.70
CA ASP A 211 4.35 4.32 -15.46
C ASP A 211 4.63 5.70 -16.06
N LYS A 212 4.31 5.89 -17.34
CA LYS A 212 4.69 7.11 -18.09
C LYS A 212 4.00 8.39 -17.58
N GLU A 213 2.82 8.25 -16.99
CA GLU A 213 2.04 9.38 -16.44
C GLU A 213 2.74 10.05 -15.24
N ASP A 214 3.62 9.34 -14.55
CA ASP A 214 4.39 9.86 -13.42
C ASP A 214 5.70 10.56 -13.81
N HIS A 215 6.09 10.49 -15.09
CA HIS A 215 7.32 11.09 -15.61
C HIS A 215 7.36 12.61 -15.39
N PHE A 216 8.57 13.12 -15.20
CA PHE A 216 8.85 14.53 -15.40
C PHE A 216 8.64 14.91 -16.86
N SER A 217 7.94 16.02 -17.08
CA SER A 217 7.71 16.61 -18.39
C SER A 217 7.86 18.13 -18.28
N SER A 218 8.70 18.72 -19.12
CA SER A 218 8.61 20.15 -19.42
C SER A 218 7.42 20.36 -20.35
N LYS A 219 6.37 21.04 -19.87
CA LYS A 219 5.32 21.60 -20.72
C LYS A 219 5.77 22.92 -21.32
#